data_AF-A0A1C5LA28-F1
#
_entry.id   AF-A0A1C5LA28-F1
#
_cell.length_a   1.000
_cell.length_b   1.000
_cell.length_c   1.000
_cell.angle_alpha   90.00
_cell.angle_beta   90.00
_cell.angle_gamma   90.00
#
_symmetry.space_group_name_H-M   'P 1'
#
loop_
_entity.id
_entity.type
_entity.pdbx_description
1 polymer ?
#
loop_
_entity_poly.entity_id
_entity_poly.type
_entity_poly.pdbx_seq_one_letter_code
_entity_poly.pdbx_strand_id
1 'polypeptide(L)'
;MLLQLLIVLIAIIIGARLGGIGLGVMGGIGLAFLIFVFGLQPTAPPIDVMLMIVAVISAASCMQAAGGLDYMVKLAEKVLRKNPSHVTILSPIVTYLFTFIAGTGHVAYSVLPVIAEVARETKIRPERPLGIAIIASQQAITASPISAATVALLGLLPGVTLFDIMVITVPATLVGVLVGAFCSMKVGKELLDDPEYQRRVKEGLIGDDSVKTADVANANKAKWSVIIFLMATLLIVLFGSISEMRPTFMVEGKAVMMDMPAIIEILMLSAAALILLFLRIDGIEAVKGSVFPAGMQAVIAIFGIAWMGELLLKVTSNSLPALLKVLFRVCHGCLGWLCLSCLFFFTVRRLLCVLLFR
;
A
#
# COMPACT_ATOMS: atom_id res chain seq x y z
N MET A 1 8.25 -13.51 27.73
CA MET A 1 7.06 -13.36 26.86
C MET A 1 6.43 -11.97 26.97
N LEU A 2 5.72 -11.62 28.04
CA LEU A 2 5.08 -10.29 28.17
C LEU A 2 6.09 -9.12 28.06
N LEU A 3 7.26 -9.24 28.69
CA LEU A 3 8.30 -8.21 28.63
C LEU A 3 8.92 -8.07 27.22
N GLN A 4 9.11 -9.18 26.50
CA GLN A 4 9.60 -9.18 25.11
C GLN A 4 8.57 -8.54 24.17
N LEU A 5 7.29 -8.89 24.32
CA LEU A 5 6.19 -8.29 23.56
C LEU A 5 6.08 -6.77 23.83
N LEU A 6 6.27 -6.35 25.08
CA LEU A 6 6.25 -4.93 25.45
C LEU A 6 7.40 -4.15 24.81
N ILE A 7 8.61 -4.71 24.78
CA ILE A 7 9.76 -4.10 24.09
C ILE A 7 9.48 -3.95 22.59
N VAL A 8 8.95 -5.00 21.96
CA VAL A 8 8.56 -4.97 20.54
C VAL A 8 7.52 -3.88 20.29
N LEU A 9 6.48 -3.80 21.13
CA LEU A 9 5.42 -2.79 21.00
C LEU A 9 5.96 -1.36 21.19
N ILE A 10 6.83 -1.15 22.18
CA ILE A 10 7.48 0.15 22.41
C ILE A 10 8.34 0.55 21.21
N ALA A 11 9.14 -0.37 20.67
CA ALA A 11 9.95 -0.11 19.48
C ALA A 11 9.09 0.30 18.28
N ILE A 12 7.94 -0.38 18.06
CA ILE A 12 6.99 -0.03 16.99
C ILE A 12 6.38 1.36 17.24
N ILE A 13 5.94 1.66 18.46
CA ILE A 13 5.31 2.96 18.79
C ILE A 13 6.31 4.11 18.58
N ILE A 14 7.55 3.96 19.04
CA ILE A 14 8.59 4.97 18.85
C ILE A 14 8.94 5.10 17.36
N GLY A 15 9.10 3.98 16.65
CA GLY A 15 9.41 3.97 15.22
C GLY A 15 8.33 4.65 14.38
N ALA A 16 7.05 4.42 14.69
CA ALA A 16 5.92 5.06 14.03
C ALA A 16 5.87 6.58 14.27
N ARG A 17 6.36 7.07 15.41
CA ARG A 17 6.46 8.52 15.70
C ARG A 17 7.62 9.19 14.98
N LEU A 18 8.75 8.51 14.80
CA LEU A 18 9.92 9.03 14.08
C LEU A 18 9.64 9.16 12.57
N GLY A 19 8.79 8.28 12.02
CA GLY A 19 8.43 8.30 10.60
C GLY A 19 9.58 7.96 9.65
N GLY A 20 9.30 7.91 8.35
CA GLY A 20 10.28 7.56 7.32
C GLY A 20 10.97 6.22 7.62
N ILE A 21 12.31 6.22 7.69
CA ILE A 21 13.11 5.03 8.00
C ILE A 21 13.08 4.64 9.49
N GLY A 22 12.57 5.50 10.37
CA GLY A 22 12.62 5.30 11.82
C GLY A 22 11.91 4.03 12.28
N LEU A 23 10.87 3.62 11.57
CA LEU A 23 10.14 2.38 11.82
C LEU A 23 11.05 1.13 11.68
N GLY A 24 11.92 1.12 10.67
CA GLY A 24 12.91 0.04 10.47
C GLY A 24 14.08 0.11 11.46
N VAL A 25 14.64 1.30 11.67
CA VAL A 25 15.80 1.48 12.58
C VAL A 25 15.44 1.08 14.02
N MET A 26 14.24 1.43 14.49
CA MET A 26 13.77 1.00 15.81
C MET A 26 13.56 -0.51 15.91
N GLY A 27 13.22 -1.18 14.81
CA GLY A 27 13.20 -2.65 14.73
C GLY A 27 14.57 -3.26 15.00
N GLY A 28 15.65 -2.65 14.49
CA GLY A 28 17.03 -3.03 14.80
C GLY A 28 17.39 -2.88 16.28
N ILE A 29 16.95 -1.79 16.92
CA ILE A 29 17.12 -1.61 18.37
C ILE A 29 16.34 -2.69 19.14
N GLY A 30 15.10 -2.96 18.74
CA GLY A 30 14.29 -4.02 19.34
C GLY A 30 14.94 -5.39 19.23
N LEU A 31 15.49 -5.74 18.05
CA LEU A 31 16.29 -6.95 17.83
C LEU A 31 17.51 -7.00 18.75
N ALA A 32 18.25 -5.89 18.89
CA ALA A 32 19.41 -5.83 19.78
C ALA A 32 19.02 -6.17 21.23
N PHE A 33 17.91 -5.60 21.74
CA PHE A 33 17.40 -5.95 23.07
C PHE A 33 16.99 -7.43 23.17
N LEU A 34 16.26 -7.95 22.18
CA LEU A 34 15.80 -9.34 22.18
C LEU A 34 16.97 -10.35 22.13
N ILE A 35 18.02 -10.06 21.37
CA ILE A 35 19.16 -10.97 21.20
C ILE A 35 20.14 -10.82 22.36
N PHE A 36 20.60 -9.60 22.66
CA PHE A 36 21.68 -9.38 23.62
C PHE A 36 21.21 -9.43 25.08
N VAL A 37 19.96 -9.04 25.38
CA VAL A 37 19.44 -9.04 26.77
C VAL A 37 18.69 -10.32 27.09
N PHE A 38 17.85 -10.80 26.17
CA PHE A 38 17.06 -12.03 26.40
C PHE A 38 17.72 -13.29 25.85
N GLY A 39 18.89 -13.19 25.21
CA GLY A 39 19.64 -14.34 24.71
C GLY A 39 18.93 -15.11 23.59
N LEU A 40 18.03 -14.46 22.85
CA LEU A 40 17.26 -15.12 21.79
C LEU A 40 18.15 -15.38 20.57
N GLN A 41 18.03 -16.57 19.99
CA GLN A 41 18.76 -16.93 18.76
C GLN A 41 18.24 -16.12 17.58
N PRO A 42 19.10 -15.37 16.86
CA PRO A 42 18.68 -14.57 15.71
C PRO A 42 18.05 -15.45 14.61
N THR A 43 17.00 -14.94 13.98
CA THR A 43 16.46 -15.48 12.72
C THR A 43 17.18 -14.87 11.52
N ALA A 44 16.97 -15.44 10.33
CA ALA A 44 17.39 -14.78 9.09
C ALA A 44 16.44 -13.60 8.80
N PRO A 45 16.94 -12.48 8.27
CA PRO A 45 16.08 -11.41 7.76
C PRO A 45 15.32 -11.88 6.51
N PRO A 46 14.14 -11.30 6.21
CA PRO A 46 13.32 -11.69 5.06
C PRO A 46 13.86 -11.08 3.75
N ILE A 47 15.02 -11.58 3.29
CA ILE A 47 15.75 -11.05 2.13
C ILE A 47 14.89 -11.11 0.87
N ASP A 48 14.16 -12.21 0.65
CA ASP A 48 13.30 -12.39 -0.54
C ASP A 48 12.23 -11.31 -0.64
N VAL A 49 11.62 -10.94 0.50
CA VAL A 49 10.61 -9.88 0.56
C VAL A 49 11.24 -8.52 0.27
N MET A 50 12.43 -8.27 0.80
CA MET A 50 13.16 -7.02 0.57
C MET A 50 13.53 -6.85 -0.92
N LEU A 51 14.10 -7.87 -1.55
CA LEU A 51 14.53 -7.84 -2.94
C LEU A 51 13.36 -7.73 -3.91
N MET A 52 12.27 -8.47 -3.66
CA MET A 52 11.02 -8.32 -4.39
C MET A 52 10.49 -6.88 -4.37
N ILE A 53 10.48 -6.23 -3.20
CA ILE A 53 10.03 -4.85 -3.07
C ILE A 53 10.93 -3.91 -3.86
N VAL A 54 12.26 -4.07 -3.76
CA VAL A 54 13.24 -3.29 -4.53
C VAL A 54 12.99 -3.42 -6.04
N ALA A 55 12.70 -4.62 -6.53
CA ALA A 55 12.40 -4.85 -7.94
C ALA A 55 11.11 -4.14 -8.38
N VAL A 56 10.03 -4.28 -7.61
CA VAL A 56 8.72 -3.64 -7.90
C VAL A 56 8.84 -2.12 -7.89
N ILE A 57 9.51 -1.56 -6.88
CA ILE A 57 9.73 -0.10 -6.79
C ILE A 57 10.58 0.37 -7.95
N SER A 58 11.62 -0.36 -8.34
CA SER A 58 12.46 0.02 -9.48
C SER A 58 11.63 0.16 -10.76
N ALA A 59 10.74 -0.81 -11.02
CA ALA A 59 9.81 -0.75 -12.15
C ALA A 59 8.81 0.42 -12.04
N ALA A 60 8.20 0.59 -10.87
CA ALA A 60 7.24 1.66 -10.62
C ALA A 60 7.86 3.07 -10.69
N SER A 61 9.12 3.21 -10.26
CA SER A 61 9.91 4.44 -10.36
C SER A 61 10.29 4.76 -11.79
N CYS A 62 10.65 3.77 -12.61
CA CYS A 62 10.85 3.97 -14.04
C CYS A 62 9.55 4.38 -14.73
N MET A 63 8.42 3.76 -14.37
CA MET A 63 7.10 4.15 -14.85
C MET A 63 6.75 5.60 -14.44
N GLN A 64 7.07 5.99 -13.19
CA GLN A 64 6.87 7.34 -12.69
C GLN A 64 7.70 8.36 -13.46
N ALA A 65 9.00 8.10 -13.67
CA ALA A 65 9.88 8.98 -14.43
C ALA A 65 9.46 9.11 -15.91
N ALA A 66 8.78 8.11 -16.47
CA ALA A 66 8.16 8.21 -17.79
C ALA A 66 6.87 9.06 -17.83
N GLY A 67 6.42 9.62 -16.71
CA GLY A 67 5.13 10.33 -16.57
C GLY A 67 3.92 9.40 -16.44
N GLY A 68 4.15 8.10 -16.24
CA GLY A 68 3.08 7.09 -16.18
C GLY A 68 2.14 7.32 -14.99
N LEU A 69 2.68 7.74 -13.84
CA LEU A 69 1.86 8.06 -12.66
C LEU A 69 0.91 9.23 -12.96
N ASP A 70 1.40 10.31 -13.56
CA ASP A 70 0.60 11.49 -13.92
C ASP A 70 -0.48 11.13 -14.95
N TYR A 71 -0.15 10.26 -15.92
CA TYR A 71 -1.13 9.74 -16.87
C TYR A 71 -2.28 9.00 -16.19
N MET A 72 -1.95 8.13 -15.22
CA MET A 72 -2.98 7.41 -14.49
C MET A 72 -3.80 8.33 -13.55
N VAL A 73 -3.19 9.36 -12.96
CA VAL A 73 -3.90 10.40 -12.20
C VAL A 73 -4.87 11.17 -13.10
N LYS A 74 -4.45 11.55 -14.31
CA LYS A 74 -5.31 12.20 -15.30
C LYS A 74 -6.48 11.31 -15.74
N LEU A 75 -6.25 10.00 -15.82
CA LEU A 75 -7.33 9.02 -16.06
C LEU A 75 -8.30 8.96 -14.88
N ALA A 76 -7.79 8.90 -13.65
CA ALA A 76 -8.59 8.92 -12.43
C ALA A 76 -9.44 10.19 -12.33
N GLU A 77 -8.86 11.35 -12.61
CA GLU A 77 -9.57 12.63 -12.69
C GLU A 77 -10.71 12.58 -13.71
N LYS A 78 -10.43 12.13 -14.95
CA LYS A 78 -11.45 12.02 -15.99
C LYS A 78 -12.61 11.13 -15.58
N VAL A 79 -12.33 10.03 -14.87
CA VAL A 79 -13.37 9.13 -14.34
C VAL A 79 -14.18 9.82 -13.25
N LEU A 80 -13.53 10.48 -12.29
CA LEU A 80 -14.19 11.17 -11.17
C LEU A 80 -15.05 12.36 -11.65
N ARG A 81 -14.56 13.15 -12.60
CA ARG A 81 -15.29 14.29 -13.20
C ARG A 81 -16.46 13.87 -14.09
N LYS A 82 -16.49 12.63 -14.59
CA LYS A 82 -17.59 12.13 -15.43
C LYS A 82 -18.90 11.98 -14.65
N ASN A 83 -18.84 11.53 -13.40
CA ASN A 83 -19.99 11.36 -12.51
C ASN A 83 -19.69 11.96 -11.12
N PRO A 84 -19.54 13.28 -11.02
CA PRO A 84 -18.97 13.92 -9.84
C PRO A 84 -19.94 13.85 -8.64
N SER A 85 -21.26 13.79 -8.87
CA SER A 85 -22.28 13.61 -7.82
C SER A 85 -22.16 12.30 -7.03
N HIS A 86 -21.43 11.31 -7.56
CA HIS A 86 -21.20 10.02 -6.90
C HIS A 86 -19.75 9.85 -6.43
N VAL A 87 -19.01 10.95 -6.22
CA VAL A 87 -17.58 10.92 -5.84
C VAL A 87 -17.30 10.06 -4.61
N THR A 88 -18.21 9.98 -3.63
CA THR A 88 -18.03 9.14 -2.43
C THR A 88 -18.01 7.63 -2.72
N ILE A 89 -18.67 7.18 -3.79
CA ILE A 89 -18.65 5.78 -4.22
C ILE A 89 -17.54 5.56 -5.26
N LEU A 90 -17.30 6.55 -6.12
CA LEU A 90 -16.34 6.43 -7.21
C LEU A 90 -14.89 6.57 -6.74
N SER A 91 -14.61 7.44 -5.76
CA SER A 91 -13.27 7.63 -5.21
C SER A 91 -12.64 6.34 -4.65
N PRO A 92 -13.31 5.53 -3.81
CA PRO A 92 -12.71 4.30 -3.31
C PRO A 92 -12.49 3.26 -4.41
N ILE A 93 -13.34 3.17 -5.43
CA ILE A 93 -13.15 2.24 -6.55
C ILE A 93 -11.91 2.63 -7.37
N VAL A 94 -11.80 3.91 -7.71
CA VAL A 94 -10.66 4.44 -8.47
C VAL A 94 -9.38 4.26 -7.66
N THR A 95 -9.37 4.64 -6.38
CA THR A 95 -8.20 4.46 -5.52
C THR A 95 -7.85 2.99 -5.31
N TYR A 96 -8.84 2.10 -5.14
CA TYR A 96 -8.61 0.67 -5.03
C TYR A 96 -7.93 0.12 -6.27
N LEU A 97 -8.47 0.40 -7.46
CA LEU A 97 -7.88 -0.06 -8.73
C LEU A 97 -6.46 0.47 -8.89
N PHE A 98 -6.26 1.73 -8.50
CA PHE A 98 -4.97 2.41 -8.66
C PHE A 98 -3.90 1.79 -7.77
N THR A 99 -4.22 1.54 -6.51
CA THR A 99 -3.33 0.85 -5.57
C THR A 99 -3.17 -0.64 -5.91
N PHE A 100 -4.21 -1.30 -6.39
CA PHE A 100 -4.17 -2.71 -6.79
C PHE A 100 -3.17 -2.94 -7.91
N ILE A 101 -3.19 -2.06 -8.93
CA ILE A 101 -2.25 -2.07 -10.05
C ILE A 101 -0.84 -1.70 -9.56
N ALA A 102 -0.70 -0.59 -8.83
CA ALA A 102 0.61 -0.10 -8.42
C ALA A 102 1.29 -0.97 -7.34
N GLY A 103 0.53 -1.80 -6.63
CA GLY A 103 1.01 -2.63 -5.53
C GLY A 103 1.37 -1.85 -4.26
N THR A 104 1.18 -0.53 -4.22
CA THR A 104 1.57 0.32 -3.08
C THR A 104 0.55 1.41 -2.78
N GLY A 105 0.34 1.68 -1.49
CA GLY A 105 -0.62 2.71 -1.05
C GLY A 105 -0.15 4.15 -1.27
N HIS A 106 1.14 4.38 -1.51
CA HIS A 106 1.70 5.71 -1.72
C HIS A 106 1.19 6.36 -3.01
N VAL A 107 0.81 5.53 -3.98
CA VAL A 107 0.23 5.98 -5.24
C VAL A 107 -1.15 6.64 -5.04
N ALA A 108 -1.90 6.25 -4.00
CA ALA A 108 -3.18 6.90 -3.67
C ALA A 108 -3.02 8.39 -3.33
N TYR A 109 -1.89 8.82 -2.76
CA TYR A 109 -1.65 10.21 -2.40
C TYR A 109 -1.69 11.16 -3.60
N SER A 110 -1.38 10.67 -4.80
CA SER A 110 -1.47 11.47 -6.03
C SER A 110 -2.91 11.72 -6.51
N VAL A 111 -3.87 10.90 -6.07
CA VAL A 111 -5.30 11.03 -6.43
C VAL A 111 -6.10 11.77 -5.36
N LEU A 112 -5.60 11.84 -4.11
CA LEU A 112 -6.29 12.54 -3.02
C LEU A 112 -6.60 14.03 -3.34
N PRO A 113 -5.69 14.83 -3.94
CA PRO A 113 -6.00 16.21 -4.32
C PRO A 113 -7.16 16.29 -5.31
N VAL A 114 -7.17 15.40 -6.32
CA VAL A 114 -8.22 15.30 -7.33
C VAL A 114 -9.57 14.93 -6.70
N ILE A 115 -9.57 13.97 -5.77
CA ILE A 115 -10.79 13.59 -5.04
C ILE A 115 -11.32 14.76 -4.21
N ALA A 116 -10.42 15.50 -3.54
CA ALA A 116 -10.80 16.66 -2.72
C ALA A 116 -11.43 17.76 -3.57
N GLU A 117 -10.85 18.03 -4.74
CA GLU A 117 -11.35 19.03 -5.70
C GLU A 117 -12.73 18.64 -6.24
N VAL A 118 -12.88 17.43 -6.80
CA VAL A 118 -14.18 16.95 -7.35
C VAL A 118 -15.27 16.93 -6.27
N ALA A 119 -14.90 16.64 -5.02
CA ALA A 119 -15.82 16.73 -3.89
C ALA A 119 -16.24 18.17 -3.58
N ARG A 120 -15.31 19.13 -3.62
CA ARG A 120 -15.61 20.56 -3.42
C ARG A 120 -16.51 21.12 -4.53
N GLU A 121 -16.23 20.80 -5.80
CA GLU A 121 -17.06 21.22 -6.95
C GLU A 121 -18.52 20.76 -6.84
N THR A 122 -18.73 19.58 -6.27
CA THR A 122 -20.06 18.98 -6.07
C THR A 122 -20.69 19.31 -4.73
N LYS A 123 -20.04 20.16 -3.93
CA LYS A 123 -20.46 20.54 -2.57
C LYS A 123 -20.62 19.32 -1.65
N ILE A 124 -19.92 18.23 -1.95
CA ILE A 124 -19.84 17.04 -1.11
C ILE A 124 -18.72 17.24 -0.10
N ARG A 125 -18.95 16.93 1.17
CA ARG A 125 -17.94 17.03 2.22
C ARG A 125 -16.71 16.18 1.88
N PRO A 126 -15.52 16.75 1.62
CA PRO A 126 -14.35 15.99 1.13
C PRO A 126 -13.90 14.89 2.09
N GLU A 127 -14.18 15.03 3.38
CA GLU A 127 -13.90 14.02 4.41
C GLU A 127 -14.51 12.65 4.07
N ARG A 128 -15.70 12.61 3.45
CA ARG A 128 -16.40 11.37 3.10
C ARG A 128 -15.66 10.56 2.02
N PRO A 129 -15.42 11.10 0.80
CA PRO A 129 -14.71 10.39 -0.26
C PRO A 129 -13.23 10.16 0.06
N LEU A 130 -12.57 11.08 0.78
CA LEU A 130 -11.14 10.94 1.10
C LEU A 130 -10.90 9.89 2.18
N GLY A 131 -11.74 9.85 3.21
CA GLY A 131 -11.63 8.85 4.27
C GLY A 131 -11.74 7.44 3.72
N ILE A 132 -12.77 7.17 2.91
CA ILE A 132 -12.96 5.83 2.32
C ILE A 132 -11.92 5.50 1.24
N ALA A 133 -11.43 6.48 0.47
CA ALA A 133 -10.41 6.26 -0.55
C ALA A 133 -9.11 5.70 0.04
N ILE A 134 -8.67 6.19 1.20
CA ILE A 134 -7.44 5.69 1.85
C ILE A 134 -7.65 4.28 2.39
N ILE A 135 -8.82 3.99 2.97
CA ILE A 135 -9.15 2.62 3.39
C ILE A 135 -9.16 1.69 2.17
N ALA A 136 -9.74 2.12 1.05
CA ALA A 136 -9.73 1.37 -0.20
C ALA A 136 -8.32 1.08 -0.71
N SER A 137 -7.42 2.07 -0.63
CA SER A 137 -6.00 1.89 -0.93
C SER A 137 -5.39 0.77 -0.08
N GLN A 138 -5.56 0.83 1.23
CA GLN A 138 -4.98 -0.18 2.13
C GLN A 138 -5.55 -1.58 1.90
N GLN A 139 -6.84 -1.69 1.59
CA GLN A 139 -7.49 -2.96 1.24
C GLN A 139 -7.07 -3.48 -0.14
N ALA A 140 -6.72 -2.61 -1.07
CA ALA A 140 -6.17 -3.01 -2.37
C ALA A 140 -4.76 -3.60 -2.24
N ILE A 141 -3.94 -3.13 -1.29
CA ILE A 141 -2.61 -3.68 -1.01
C ILE A 141 -2.70 -5.15 -0.59
N THR A 142 -3.69 -5.53 0.21
CA THR A 142 -3.85 -6.92 0.67
C THR A 142 -4.45 -7.85 -0.38
N ALA A 143 -5.11 -7.28 -1.39
CA ALA A 143 -5.65 -8.04 -2.51
C ALA A 143 -4.70 -8.11 -3.72
N SER A 144 -3.72 -7.19 -3.79
CA SER A 144 -2.83 -7.07 -4.94
C SER A 144 -1.83 -8.23 -5.03
N PRO A 145 -1.67 -8.87 -6.20
CA PRO A 145 -0.75 -9.99 -6.40
C PRO A 145 0.73 -9.62 -6.29
N ILE A 146 1.06 -8.35 -6.49
CA ILE A 146 2.45 -7.84 -6.46
C ILE A 146 2.82 -7.34 -5.06
N SER A 147 1.82 -7.14 -4.19
CA SER A 147 2.06 -6.59 -2.87
C SER A 147 2.82 -7.58 -1.99
N ALA A 148 3.79 -7.04 -1.25
CA ALA A 148 4.54 -7.78 -0.24
C ALA A 148 3.62 -8.49 0.77
N ALA A 149 2.45 -7.93 1.08
CA ALA A 149 1.49 -8.54 2.00
C ALA A 149 0.94 -9.88 1.47
N THR A 150 0.57 -9.94 0.20
CA THR A 150 0.01 -11.15 -0.43
C THR A 150 1.08 -12.23 -0.59
N VAL A 151 2.30 -11.84 -0.96
CA VAL A 151 3.41 -12.78 -1.11
C VAL A 151 3.89 -13.30 0.25
N ALA A 152 3.94 -12.46 1.29
CA ALA A 152 4.21 -12.92 2.64
C ALA A 152 3.14 -13.92 3.12
N LEU A 153 1.86 -13.68 2.80
CA LEU A 153 0.78 -14.61 3.11
C LEU A 153 0.95 -15.94 2.36
N LEU A 154 1.35 -15.90 1.09
CA LEU A 154 1.65 -17.09 0.29
C LEU A 154 2.79 -17.92 0.91
N GLY A 155 3.85 -17.26 1.41
CA GLY A 155 4.96 -17.94 2.09
C GLY A 155 4.58 -18.59 3.43
N LEU A 156 3.53 -18.10 4.09
CA LEU A 156 3.05 -18.62 5.37
C LEU A 156 2.02 -19.76 5.21
N LEU A 157 1.39 -19.90 4.04
CA LEU A 157 0.31 -20.86 3.77
C LEU A 157 0.77 -21.93 2.76
N PRO A 158 1.37 -23.04 3.22
CA PRO A 158 1.82 -24.10 2.32
C PRO A 158 0.62 -24.76 1.61
N GLY A 159 0.75 -24.97 0.30
CA GLY A 159 -0.27 -25.64 -0.51
C GLY A 159 -1.40 -24.75 -1.04
N VAL A 160 -1.37 -23.45 -0.75
CA VAL A 160 -2.31 -22.46 -1.29
C VAL A 160 -1.66 -21.75 -2.47
N THR A 161 -2.39 -21.56 -3.57
CA THR A 161 -1.89 -20.79 -4.73
C THR A 161 -2.20 -19.30 -4.58
N LEU A 162 -1.50 -18.45 -5.34
CA LEU A 162 -1.80 -17.01 -5.36
C LEU A 162 -3.25 -16.74 -5.80
N PHE A 163 -3.76 -17.58 -6.71
CA PHE A 163 -5.12 -17.49 -7.22
C PHE A 163 -6.15 -17.74 -6.11
N ASP A 164 -5.96 -18.75 -5.27
CA ASP A 164 -6.86 -19.07 -4.15
C ASP A 164 -6.98 -17.89 -3.18
N ILE A 165 -5.86 -17.22 -2.91
CA ILE A 165 -5.85 -16.01 -2.07
C ILE A 165 -6.65 -14.91 -2.75
N MET A 166 -6.37 -14.60 -4.02
CA MET A 166 -7.00 -13.50 -4.75
C MET A 166 -8.51 -13.69 -4.91
N VAL A 167 -8.97 -14.91 -5.19
CA VAL A 167 -10.40 -15.24 -5.32
C VAL A 167 -11.17 -14.93 -4.04
N ILE A 168 -10.52 -15.00 -2.88
CA ILE A 168 -11.16 -14.67 -1.59
C ILE A 168 -10.95 -13.19 -1.26
N THR A 169 -9.71 -12.69 -1.36
CA THR A 169 -9.36 -11.35 -0.88
C THR A 169 -9.96 -10.26 -1.76
N VAL A 170 -9.87 -10.36 -3.09
CA VAL A 170 -10.37 -9.33 -4.01
C VAL A 170 -11.87 -9.05 -3.84
N PRO A 171 -12.79 -10.05 -3.85
CA PRO A 171 -14.20 -9.76 -3.65
C PRO A 171 -14.49 -9.33 -2.20
N ALA A 172 -13.84 -9.92 -1.20
CA ALA A 172 -14.08 -9.55 0.20
C ALA A 172 -13.69 -8.09 0.49
N THR A 173 -12.51 -7.65 0.01
CA THR A 173 -12.04 -6.27 0.17
C THR A 173 -12.89 -5.29 -0.62
N LEU A 174 -13.25 -5.63 -1.86
CA LEU A 174 -14.07 -4.76 -2.70
C LEU A 174 -15.48 -4.56 -2.11
N VAL A 175 -16.13 -5.63 -1.65
CA VAL A 175 -17.43 -5.54 -0.98
C VAL A 175 -17.32 -4.72 0.31
N GLY A 176 -16.29 -4.96 1.13
CA GLY A 176 -16.05 -4.19 2.35
C GLY A 176 -15.86 -2.70 2.09
N VAL A 177 -15.11 -2.36 1.04
CA VAL A 177 -14.89 -0.97 0.61
C VAL A 177 -16.17 -0.32 0.10
N LEU A 178 -16.99 -1.04 -0.68
CA LEU A 178 -18.27 -0.53 -1.18
C LEU A 178 -19.28 -0.29 -0.05
N VAL A 179 -19.42 -1.25 0.87
CA VAL A 179 -20.27 -1.09 2.06
C VAL A 179 -19.77 0.09 2.91
N GLY A 180 -18.45 0.20 3.09
CA GLY A 180 -17.83 1.34 3.76
C GLY A 180 -18.13 2.68 3.06
N ALA A 181 -18.15 2.71 1.73
CA ALA A 181 -18.50 3.90 0.95
C ALA A 181 -19.96 4.31 1.17
N PHE A 182 -20.91 3.36 1.15
CA PHE A 182 -22.31 3.62 1.46
C PHE A 182 -22.51 4.14 2.89
N CYS A 183 -21.78 3.60 3.86
CA CYS A 183 -21.79 4.11 5.22
C CYS A 183 -21.18 5.53 5.32
N SER A 184 -20.09 5.79 4.60
CA SER A 184 -19.40 7.09 4.57
C SER A 184 -20.29 8.22 4.05
N MET A 185 -21.22 7.93 3.13
CA MET A 185 -22.18 8.92 2.64
C MET A 185 -23.07 9.52 3.73
N LYS A 186 -23.31 8.78 4.82
CA LYS A 186 -24.15 9.22 5.96
C LYS A 186 -23.35 9.93 7.06
N VAL A 187 -22.03 10.09 6.91
CA VAL A 187 -21.17 10.67 7.94
C VAL A 187 -21.17 12.19 7.87
N GLY A 188 -21.48 12.85 8.99
CA GLY A 188 -21.43 14.30 9.14
C GLY A 188 -22.60 15.04 8.48
N LYS A 189 -22.74 16.33 8.80
CA LYS A 189 -23.73 17.22 8.18
C LYS A 189 -23.39 17.48 6.71
N GLU A 190 -24.36 17.96 5.95
CA GLU A 190 -24.09 18.44 4.59
C GLU A 190 -23.11 19.62 4.64
N LEU A 191 -22.26 19.73 3.61
CA LEU A 191 -21.16 20.70 3.60
C LEU A 191 -21.67 22.15 3.75
N LEU A 192 -22.85 22.44 3.19
CA LEU A 192 -23.49 23.75 3.26
C LEU A 192 -24.01 24.10 4.65
N ASP A 193 -24.33 23.10 5.48
CA ASP A 193 -24.86 23.25 6.84
C ASP A 193 -23.75 23.28 7.90
N ASP A 194 -22.48 23.16 7.48
CA ASP A 194 -21.33 23.16 8.38
C ASP A 194 -20.96 24.61 8.76
N PRO A 195 -21.06 25.00 10.04
CA PRO A 195 -20.77 26.37 10.49
C PRO A 195 -19.30 26.75 10.29
N GLU A 196 -18.38 25.79 10.30
CA GLU A 196 -16.96 26.05 10.04
C GLU A 196 -16.72 26.30 8.54
N TYR A 197 -17.41 25.56 7.67
CA TYR A 197 -17.37 25.79 6.22
C TYR A 197 -17.92 27.17 5.86
N GLN A 198 -19.10 27.53 6.39
CA GLN A 198 -19.69 28.85 6.17
C GLN A 198 -18.79 29.99 6.66
N ARG A 199 -18.11 29.80 7.80
CA ARG A 199 -17.12 30.75 8.31
C ARG A 199 -15.93 30.90 7.35
N ARG A 200 -15.34 29.80 6.89
CA ARG A 200 -14.17 29.81 5.98
C ARG A 200 -14.51 30.39 4.59
N VAL A 201 -15.72 30.15 4.08
CA VAL A 201 -16.22 30.80 2.86
C VAL A 201 -16.37 32.30 3.07
N LYS A 202 -16.94 32.75 4.21
CA LYS A 202 -17.08 34.18 4.54
C LYS A 202 -15.73 34.88 4.74
N GLU A 203 -14.74 34.18 5.26
CA GLU A 203 -13.36 34.68 5.43
C GLU A 203 -12.56 34.66 4.10
N GLY A 204 -13.13 34.17 3.00
CA GLY A 204 -12.45 34.10 1.70
C GLY A 204 -11.32 33.07 1.64
N LEU A 205 -11.25 32.15 2.61
CA LEU A 205 -10.18 31.14 2.74
C LEU A 205 -10.40 29.93 1.82
N ILE A 206 -11.56 29.83 1.16
CA ILE A 206 -11.86 28.79 0.17
C ILE A 206 -11.88 29.46 -1.19
N GLY A 207 -10.75 29.41 -1.90
CA GLY A 207 -10.65 29.87 -3.28
C GLY A 207 -11.17 28.82 -4.27
N ASP A 208 -11.67 29.28 -5.41
CA ASP A 208 -12.02 28.47 -6.60
C ASP A 208 -10.78 27.96 -7.36
N ASP A 209 -9.67 27.72 -6.64
CA ASP A 209 -8.43 27.26 -7.24
C ASP A 209 -8.60 25.81 -7.69
N SER A 210 -8.94 25.65 -8.97
CA SER A 210 -8.90 24.34 -9.64
C SER A 210 -7.50 23.76 -9.51
N VAL A 211 -7.38 22.53 -9.01
CA VAL A 211 -6.10 21.83 -8.98
C VAL A 211 -5.79 21.48 -10.43
N LYS A 212 -4.92 22.26 -11.06
CA LYS A 212 -4.40 21.91 -12.39
C LYS A 212 -3.57 20.64 -12.23
N THR A 213 -4.10 19.50 -12.64
CA THR A 213 -3.31 18.28 -12.81
C THR A 213 -2.14 18.59 -13.72
N ALA A 214 -0.94 18.15 -13.35
CA ALA A 214 0.25 18.35 -14.16
C ALA A 214 0.00 17.87 -15.59
N ASP A 215 0.33 18.70 -16.57
CA ASP A 215 0.24 18.27 -17.95
C ASP A 215 1.24 17.16 -18.23
N VAL A 216 0.76 16.07 -18.80
CA VAL A 216 1.59 14.92 -19.14
C VAL A 216 2.45 15.32 -20.34
N ALA A 217 3.68 15.76 -20.07
CA ALA A 217 4.61 16.30 -21.07
C ALA A 217 4.77 15.39 -22.30
N ASN A 218 4.66 14.08 -22.12
CA ASN A 218 4.67 13.13 -23.23
C ASN A 218 3.68 11.97 -23.01
N ALA A 219 2.40 12.22 -23.33
CA ALA A 219 1.30 11.28 -23.10
C ALA A 219 1.51 9.90 -23.72
N ASN A 220 2.19 9.80 -24.87
CA ASN A 220 2.49 8.52 -25.50
C ASN A 220 3.48 7.70 -24.69
N LYS A 221 4.58 8.32 -24.21
CA LYS A 221 5.56 7.62 -23.36
C LYS A 221 4.93 7.15 -22.05
N ALA A 222 4.17 8.03 -21.41
CA ALA A 222 3.47 7.72 -20.16
C ALA A 222 2.46 6.58 -20.31
N LYS A 223 1.72 6.55 -21.42
CA LYS A 223 0.80 5.44 -21.71
C LYS A 223 1.55 4.12 -21.91
N TRP A 224 2.64 4.13 -22.68
CA TRP A 224 3.44 2.93 -22.91
C TRP A 224 4.14 2.40 -21.65
N SER A 225 4.59 3.29 -20.75
CA SER A 225 5.21 2.84 -19.49
C SER A 225 4.21 2.11 -18.59
N VAL A 226 2.98 2.62 -18.51
CA VAL A 226 1.88 1.99 -17.77
C VAL A 226 1.50 0.66 -18.41
N ILE A 227 1.46 0.56 -19.74
CA ILE A 227 1.19 -0.71 -20.44
C ILE A 227 2.27 -1.75 -20.13
N ILE A 228 3.56 -1.39 -20.20
CA ILE A 228 4.66 -2.32 -19.89
C ILE A 228 4.56 -2.80 -18.44
N PHE A 229 4.29 -1.89 -17.51
CA PHE A 229 4.13 -2.21 -16.09
C PHE A 229 2.92 -3.13 -15.83
N LEU A 230 1.78 -2.85 -16.47
CA LEU A 230 0.58 -3.69 -16.40
C LEU A 230 0.79 -5.08 -17.02
N MET A 231 1.54 -5.16 -18.12
CA MET A 231 1.90 -6.44 -18.73
C MET A 231 2.76 -7.28 -17.78
N ALA A 232 3.75 -6.68 -17.12
CA ALA A 232 4.56 -7.37 -16.11
C ALA A 232 3.72 -7.84 -14.92
N THR A 233 2.79 -6.99 -14.46
CA THR A 233 1.81 -7.32 -13.41
C THR A 233 0.95 -8.52 -13.80
N LEU A 234 0.43 -8.52 -15.02
CA LEU A 234 -0.40 -9.61 -15.55
C LEU A 234 0.41 -10.90 -15.63
N LEU A 235 1.67 -10.85 -16.10
CA LEU A 235 2.55 -12.00 -16.13
C LEU A 235 2.78 -12.58 -14.74
N ILE A 236 3.01 -11.74 -13.71
CA ILE A 236 3.16 -12.22 -12.33
C ILE A 236 1.90 -12.98 -11.87
N VAL A 237 0.71 -12.46 -12.15
CA VAL A 237 -0.55 -13.14 -11.83
C VAL A 237 -0.65 -14.48 -12.55
N LEU A 238 -0.27 -14.51 -13.82
CA LEU A 238 -0.30 -15.72 -14.65
C LEU A 238 0.66 -16.79 -14.10
N PHE A 239 1.93 -16.45 -13.83
CA PHE A 239 2.91 -17.36 -13.21
C PHE A 239 2.52 -17.75 -11.77
N GLY A 240 1.83 -16.88 -11.05
CA GLY A 240 1.34 -17.16 -9.70
C GLY A 240 0.13 -18.07 -9.66
N SER A 241 -0.74 -17.98 -10.66
CA SER A 241 -1.97 -18.77 -10.77
C SER A 241 -1.74 -20.13 -11.43
N ILE A 242 -0.83 -20.23 -12.40
CA ILE A 242 -0.55 -21.46 -13.13
C ILE A 242 0.84 -21.97 -12.74
N SER A 243 0.88 -22.89 -11.79
CA SER A 243 2.13 -23.51 -11.31
C SER A 243 2.93 -24.17 -12.43
N GLU A 244 2.26 -24.71 -13.45
CA GLU A 244 2.89 -25.38 -14.61
C GLU A 244 3.68 -24.43 -15.52
N MET A 245 3.37 -23.12 -15.51
CA MET A 245 4.17 -22.15 -16.27
C MET A 245 5.48 -21.80 -15.58
N ARG A 246 5.65 -22.14 -14.30
CA ARG A 246 6.88 -21.83 -13.58
C ARG A 246 8.01 -22.72 -14.11
N PRO A 247 9.15 -22.15 -14.48
CA PRO A 247 10.27 -22.94 -14.98
C PRO A 247 10.74 -23.91 -13.89
N THR A 248 10.84 -25.18 -14.25
CA THR A 248 11.40 -26.26 -13.43
C THR A 248 12.82 -26.53 -13.85
N PHE A 249 13.74 -26.51 -12.88
CA PHE A 249 15.14 -26.85 -13.10
C PHE A 249 15.46 -28.19 -12.43
N MET A 250 16.26 -29.02 -13.08
CA MET A 250 16.76 -30.26 -12.48
C MET A 250 18.04 -29.95 -11.72
N VAL A 251 17.96 -29.91 -10.39
CA VAL A 251 19.12 -29.70 -9.51
C VAL A 251 19.30 -30.98 -8.70
N GLU A 252 20.49 -31.61 -8.81
CA GLU A 252 20.80 -32.87 -8.12
C GLU A 252 19.79 -34.00 -8.35
N GLY A 253 19.21 -34.08 -9.56
CA GLY A 253 18.23 -35.10 -9.93
C GLY A 253 16.82 -34.88 -9.37
N LYS A 254 16.57 -33.75 -8.68
CA LYS A 254 15.23 -33.33 -8.25
C LYS A 254 14.74 -32.16 -9.09
N ALA A 255 13.47 -32.21 -9.50
CA ALA A 255 12.81 -31.09 -10.14
C ALA A 255 12.53 -30.01 -9.08
N VAL A 256 13.24 -28.89 -9.15
CA VAL A 256 13.04 -27.71 -8.31
C VAL A 256 12.30 -26.67 -9.14
N MET A 257 11.12 -26.28 -8.69
CA MET A 257 10.34 -25.20 -9.30
C MET A 257 10.94 -23.85 -8.87
N MET A 258 10.97 -22.89 -9.79
CA MET A 258 11.38 -21.53 -9.44
C MET A 258 10.39 -20.89 -8.45
N ASP A 259 10.93 -20.29 -7.39
CA ASP A 259 10.14 -19.61 -6.38
C ASP A 259 9.53 -18.30 -6.90
N MET A 260 8.36 -17.95 -6.36
CA MET A 260 7.61 -16.75 -6.75
C MET A 260 8.37 -15.44 -6.56
N PRO A 261 9.13 -15.21 -5.46
CA PRO A 261 9.93 -13.99 -5.31
C PRO A 261 10.89 -13.75 -6.48
N ALA A 262 11.62 -14.79 -6.91
CA ALA A 262 12.54 -14.70 -8.04
C ALA A 262 11.82 -14.38 -9.37
N ILE A 263 10.63 -14.96 -9.60
CA ILE A 263 9.81 -14.64 -10.79
C ILE A 263 9.39 -13.17 -10.78
N ILE A 264 8.93 -12.66 -9.63
CA ILE A 264 8.52 -11.26 -9.48
C ILE A 264 9.71 -10.32 -9.73
N GLU A 265 10.86 -10.63 -9.14
CA GLU A 265 12.10 -9.86 -9.32
C GLU A 265 12.51 -9.77 -10.79
N ILE A 266 12.58 -10.91 -11.48
CA ILE A 266 12.97 -10.97 -12.90
C ILE A 266 11.98 -10.19 -13.76
N LEU A 267 10.68 -10.39 -13.58
CA LEU A 267 9.66 -9.72 -14.40
C LEU A 267 9.63 -8.21 -14.18
N MET A 268 9.74 -7.75 -12.93
CA MET A 268 9.73 -6.32 -12.60
C MET A 268 11.02 -5.63 -13.03
N LEU A 269 12.19 -6.23 -12.82
CA LEU A 269 13.45 -5.69 -13.32
C LEU A 269 13.48 -5.66 -14.84
N SER A 270 12.93 -6.69 -15.50
CA SER A 270 12.76 -6.69 -16.96
C SER A 270 11.85 -5.55 -17.40
N ALA A 271 10.71 -5.33 -16.72
CA ALA A 271 9.82 -4.22 -17.03
C ALA A 271 10.51 -2.85 -16.85
N ALA A 272 11.28 -2.68 -15.77
CA ALA A 272 12.08 -1.48 -15.53
C ALA A 272 13.08 -1.25 -16.68
N ALA A 273 13.82 -2.29 -17.09
CA ALA A 273 14.76 -2.24 -18.20
C ALA A 273 14.07 -1.88 -19.52
N LEU A 274 12.92 -2.50 -19.83
CA LEU A 274 12.15 -2.19 -21.04
C LEU A 274 11.65 -0.73 -21.04
N ILE A 275 11.19 -0.22 -19.90
CA ILE A 275 10.76 1.18 -19.76
C ILE A 275 11.94 2.12 -20.02
N LEU A 276 13.10 1.89 -19.39
CA LEU A 276 14.30 2.71 -19.59
C LEU A 276 14.77 2.69 -21.04
N LEU A 277 14.85 1.50 -21.66
CA LEU A 277 15.37 1.32 -23.02
C LEU A 277 14.42 1.85 -24.09
N PHE A 278 13.13 1.48 -24.06
CA PHE A 278 12.19 1.84 -25.12
C PHE A 278 11.70 3.29 -25.00
N LEU A 279 11.52 3.80 -23.78
CA LEU A 279 11.03 5.16 -23.57
C LEU A 279 12.16 6.18 -23.41
N ARG A 280 13.42 5.71 -23.36
CA ARG A 280 14.65 6.52 -23.23
C ARG A 280 14.54 7.48 -22.05
N ILE A 281 14.27 6.91 -20.88
CA ILE A 281 14.13 7.65 -19.62
C ILE A 281 15.49 7.62 -18.89
N ASP A 282 15.84 8.71 -18.21
CA ASP A 282 17.03 8.76 -17.37
C ASP A 282 16.78 7.93 -16.09
N GLY A 283 17.62 6.92 -15.85
CA GLY A 283 17.56 6.10 -14.64
C GLY A 283 17.77 6.92 -13.36
N ILE A 284 18.48 8.04 -13.42
CA ILE A 284 18.66 8.95 -12.28
C ILE A 284 17.35 9.65 -11.94
N GLU A 285 16.54 9.99 -12.93
CA GLU A 285 15.22 10.60 -12.73
C GLU A 285 14.27 9.63 -12.02
N ALA A 286 14.34 8.34 -12.33
CA ALA A 286 13.58 7.30 -11.64
C ALA A 286 13.88 7.24 -10.13
N VAL A 287 15.14 7.41 -9.73
CA VAL A 287 15.56 7.39 -8.32
C VAL A 287 15.14 8.67 -7.57
N LYS A 288 15.07 9.80 -8.28
CA LYS A 288 14.63 11.09 -7.71
C LYS A 288 13.12 11.18 -7.53
N GLY A 289 12.35 10.40 -8.30
CA GLY A 289 10.89 10.33 -8.20
C GLY A 289 10.41 9.87 -6.83
N SER A 290 9.24 10.33 -6.39
CA SER A 290 8.73 10.08 -5.03
C SER A 290 8.48 8.59 -4.71
N VAL A 291 8.30 7.74 -5.72
CA VAL A 291 8.07 6.30 -5.53
C VAL A 291 9.32 5.60 -5.01
N PHE A 292 10.52 5.99 -5.45
CA PHE A 292 11.76 5.31 -5.05
C PHE A 292 12.09 5.50 -3.56
N PRO A 293 12.15 6.74 -3.00
CA PRO A 293 12.43 6.93 -1.58
C PRO A 293 11.34 6.33 -0.67
N ALA A 294 10.06 6.46 -1.05
CA ALA A 294 8.95 5.87 -0.28
C ALA A 294 9.06 4.34 -0.24
N GLY A 295 9.43 3.74 -1.37
CA GLY A 295 9.69 2.33 -1.47
C GLY A 295 10.88 1.87 -0.63
N MET A 296 12.00 2.60 -0.69
CA MET A 296 13.20 2.29 0.11
C MET A 296 12.92 2.39 1.62
N GLN A 297 12.09 3.35 2.04
CA GLN A 297 11.61 3.43 3.42
C GLN A 297 10.84 2.17 3.83
N ALA A 298 10.02 1.61 2.94
CA ALA A 298 9.30 0.35 3.18
C ALA A 298 10.24 -0.86 3.30
N VAL A 299 11.30 -0.93 2.48
CA VAL A 299 12.33 -1.98 2.58
C VAL A 299 13.02 -1.94 3.93
N ILE A 300 13.46 -0.76 4.37
CA ILE A 300 14.12 -0.57 5.67
C ILE A 300 13.15 -0.91 6.81
N ALA A 301 11.88 -0.52 6.70
CA ALA A 301 10.84 -0.86 7.66
C ALA A 301 10.66 -2.38 7.81
N ILE A 302 10.59 -3.13 6.70
CA ILE A 302 10.48 -4.59 6.71
C ILE A 302 11.73 -5.23 7.28
N PHE A 303 12.91 -4.77 6.86
CA PHE A 303 14.18 -5.30 7.35
C PHE A 303 14.29 -5.25 8.88
N GLY A 304 13.82 -4.16 9.51
CA GLY A 304 13.80 -4.06 10.97
C GLY A 304 12.63 -4.78 11.62
N ILE A 305 11.40 -4.42 11.24
CA ILE A 305 10.19 -4.84 11.97
C ILE A 305 9.80 -6.28 11.67
N ALA A 306 9.86 -6.70 10.41
CA ALA A 306 9.49 -8.07 10.08
C ALA A 306 10.50 -9.05 10.68
N TRP A 307 11.80 -8.71 10.63
CA TRP A 307 12.85 -9.52 11.27
C TRP A 307 12.68 -9.62 12.79
N MET A 308 12.40 -8.50 13.46
CA MET A 308 12.06 -8.48 14.89
C MET A 308 10.80 -9.31 15.20
N GLY A 309 9.78 -9.21 14.35
CA GLY A 309 8.52 -9.94 14.46
C GLY A 309 8.72 -11.45 14.31
N GLU A 310 9.49 -11.89 13.32
CA GLU A 310 9.83 -13.30 13.12
C GLU A 310 10.59 -13.90 14.30
N LEU A 311 11.54 -13.15 14.87
CA LEU A 311 12.25 -13.58 16.07
C LEU A 311 11.26 -13.83 17.23
N LEU A 312 10.31 -12.91 17.45
CA LEU A 312 9.28 -13.07 18.48
C LEU A 312 8.34 -14.24 18.19
N LEU A 313 7.94 -14.43 16.93
CA LEU A 313 7.07 -15.53 16.50
C LEU A 313 7.75 -16.89 16.66
N LYS A 314 9.03 -17.02 16.30
CA LYS A 314 9.81 -18.25 16.49
C LYS A 314 9.84 -18.67 17.96
N VAL A 315 10.07 -17.72 18.86
CA VAL A 315 10.04 -17.97 20.32
C VAL A 315 8.63 -18.33 20.80
N THR A 316 7.59 -17.80 20.16
CA THR A 316 6.19 -18.03 20.53
C THR A 316 5.56 -19.28 19.89
N SER A 317 6.19 -19.88 18.87
CA SER A 317 5.65 -21.05 18.16
C SER A 317 5.39 -22.26 19.07
N ASN A 318 6.13 -22.40 20.19
CA ASN A 318 5.86 -23.37 21.26
C ASN A 318 4.62 -23.04 22.12
N SER A 319 3.94 -21.92 21.89
CA SER A 319 2.81 -21.38 22.65
C SER A 319 1.76 -20.70 21.74
N LEU A 320 1.78 -21.01 20.44
CA LEU A 320 0.91 -20.44 19.40
C LEU A 320 -0.58 -20.37 19.78
N PRO A 321 -1.21 -21.36 20.46
CA PRO A 321 -2.62 -21.24 20.87
C PRO A 321 -2.87 -20.17 21.95
N ALA A 322 -1.86 -19.78 22.74
CA ALA A 322 -1.98 -18.70 23.72
C ALA A 322 -1.82 -17.32 23.07
N LEU A 323 -0.92 -17.18 22.08
CA LEU A 323 -0.75 -15.93 21.33
C LEU A 323 -1.96 -15.64 20.44
N LEU A 324 -2.51 -16.63 19.73
CA LEU A 324 -3.77 -16.49 18.99
C LEU A 324 -4.92 -16.14 19.93
N LYS A 325 -4.98 -16.71 21.15
CA LYS A 325 -5.97 -16.32 22.16
C LYS A 325 -5.77 -14.90 22.70
N VAL A 326 -4.53 -14.42 22.85
CA VAL A 326 -4.24 -13.04 23.26
C VAL A 326 -4.50 -12.07 22.12
N LEU A 327 -4.11 -12.39 20.88
CA LEU A 327 -4.39 -11.57 19.70
C LEU A 327 -5.90 -11.52 19.42
N PHE A 328 -6.60 -12.67 19.49
CA PHE A 328 -8.07 -12.70 19.42
C PHE A 328 -8.70 -12.01 20.64
N ARG A 329 -8.21 -12.15 21.87
CA ARG A 329 -8.81 -11.46 23.03
C ARG A 329 -8.52 -9.95 23.03
N VAL A 330 -7.42 -9.50 22.45
CA VAL A 330 -7.11 -8.07 22.22
C VAL A 330 -7.90 -7.54 21.01
N CYS A 331 -8.02 -8.29 19.91
CA CYS A 331 -8.84 -7.93 18.75
C CYS A 331 -10.35 -7.99 19.04
N HIS A 332 -10.82 -8.94 19.85
CA HIS A 332 -12.23 -9.17 20.15
C HIS A 332 -12.68 -8.44 21.44
N GLY A 333 -11.76 -8.14 22.36
CA GLY A 333 -12.07 -7.53 23.65
C GLY A 333 -11.98 -6.01 23.71
N CYS A 334 -11.25 -5.34 22.80
CA CYS A 334 -11.21 -3.87 22.82
C CYS A 334 -10.78 -3.19 21.51
N LEU A 335 -10.19 -3.89 20.53
CA LEU A 335 -9.45 -3.21 19.46
C LEU A 335 -9.72 -3.64 18.01
N GLY A 336 -10.74 -4.44 17.70
CA GLY A 336 -11.22 -4.54 16.31
C GLY A 336 -11.77 -3.17 15.85
N TRP A 337 -12.56 -2.55 16.72
CA TRP A 337 -13.10 -1.20 16.51
C TRP A 337 -12.08 -0.11 16.79
N LEU A 338 -11.13 -0.27 17.72
CA LEU A 338 -10.07 0.72 18.00
C LEU A 338 -8.86 0.62 17.07
N CYS A 339 -8.60 -0.48 16.35
CA CYS A 339 -7.55 -0.50 15.33
C CYS A 339 -8.11 -0.01 13.99
N LEU A 340 -9.36 -0.39 13.64
CA LEU A 340 -10.09 0.28 12.57
C LEU A 340 -10.31 1.75 12.89
N SER A 341 -10.73 2.11 14.10
CA SER A 341 -10.89 3.51 14.48
C SER A 341 -9.58 4.21 14.80
N CYS A 342 -8.46 3.57 15.19
CA CYS A 342 -7.17 4.26 15.25
C CYS A 342 -6.60 4.47 13.85
N LEU A 343 -6.72 3.53 12.91
CA LEU A 343 -6.35 3.75 11.51
C LEU A 343 -7.29 4.78 10.88
N PHE A 344 -8.59 4.69 11.10
CA PHE A 344 -9.57 5.68 10.65
C PHE A 344 -9.33 7.04 11.32
N PHE A 345 -9.08 7.13 12.63
CA PHE A 345 -8.92 8.38 13.38
C PHE A 345 -7.51 8.97 13.21
N PHE A 346 -6.44 8.18 13.03
CA PHE A 346 -5.13 8.72 12.61
C PHE A 346 -5.16 9.16 11.15
N THR A 347 -5.83 8.42 10.26
CA THR A 347 -5.95 8.80 8.85
C THR A 347 -6.83 10.04 8.71
N VAL A 348 -7.99 10.06 9.38
CA VAL A 348 -8.95 11.17 9.41
C VAL A 348 -8.38 12.37 10.17
N ARG A 349 -7.68 12.22 11.30
CA ARG A 349 -7.08 13.37 12.03
C ARG A 349 -5.84 13.93 11.33
N ARG A 350 -5.04 13.11 10.65
CA ARG A 350 -3.90 13.59 9.83
C ARG A 350 -4.38 14.18 8.51
N LEU A 351 -5.49 13.66 7.92
CA LEU A 351 -6.17 14.33 6.80
C LEU A 351 -6.86 15.63 7.24
N LEU A 352 -7.56 15.65 8.38
CA LEU A 352 -8.14 16.88 8.93
C LEU A 352 -7.03 17.90 9.18
N CYS A 353 -5.90 17.52 9.79
CA CYS A 353 -4.79 18.46 9.98
C CYS A 353 -4.13 18.92 8.67
N VAL A 354 -4.05 18.09 7.62
CA VAL A 354 -3.36 18.46 6.37
C VAL A 354 -4.28 19.15 5.36
N LEU A 355 -5.59 18.85 5.36
CA LEU A 355 -6.58 19.42 4.45
C LEU A 355 -7.45 20.54 5.06
N LEU A 356 -7.51 20.67 6.39
CA LEU A 356 -8.08 21.86 7.04
C LEU A 356 -7.04 22.98 7.22
N PHE A 357 -5.75 22.72 7.00
CA PHE A 357 -4.67 23.72 7.10
C PHE A 357 -3.90 23.97 5.79
N ARG A 358 -4.44 23.54 4.63
CA ARG A 358 -3.94 23.97 3.31
C ARG A 358 -5.07 24.30 2.36
#